data_AF-A0A2N1W909-F1
#
_entry.id   AF-A0A2N1W909-F1
#
_cell.length_a   1.000
_cell.length_b   1.000
_cell.length_c   1.000
_cell.angle_alpha   90.00
_cell.angle_beta   90.00
_cell.angle_gamma   90.00
#
_symmetry.space_group_name_H-M   'P 1'
#
loop_
_entity.id
_entity.type
_entity.pdbx_description
1 polymer ?
#
loop_
_entity_poly.entity_id
_entity_poly.type
_entity_poly.pdbx_seq_one_letter_code
_entity_poly.pdbx_strand_id
1 'polypeptide(L)' 'MRVVITGAAGFLASHLTDRFLTAGAEVVGIDNFLTGRADNLAHLDGQDGFEFIRHDVSTPY' A
#
# COMPACT_ATOMS: atom_id res chain seq x y z
N MET A 1 3.82 5.10 -14.33
CA MET A 1 3.89 6.06 -13.20
C MET A 1 4.10 5.23 -11.94
N ARG A 2 4.96 5.67 -11.01
CA ARG A 2 5.24 4.94 -9.77
C ARG A 2 4.82 5.78 -8.56
N VAL A 3 4.02 5.19 -7.68
CA VAL A 3 3.36 5.90 -6.56
C VAL A 3 3.76 5.24 -5.25
N VAL A 4 4.14 6.06 -4.26
CA VAL A 4 4.34 5.61 -2.88
C VAL A 4 3.14 6.02 -2.05
N ILE A 5 2.53 5.07 -1.35
CA ILE A 5 1.40 5.32 -0.45
C ILE A 5 1.82 4.92 0.97
N THR A 6 1.89 5.88 1.87
CA THR A 6 2.10 5.63 3.30
C THR A 6 0.75 5.39 4.00
N GLY A 7 0.74 4.56 5.04
CA GLY A 7 -0.49 4.12 5.67
C GLY A 7 -1.34 3.24 4.75
N ALA A 8 -0.71 2.51 3.83
CA ALA A 8 -1.38 1.76 2.75
C ALA A 8 -2.44 0.76 3.23
N ALA A 9 -2.31 0.24 4.44
CA ALA A 9 -3.26 -0.70 5.04
C ALA A 9 -4.42 0.00 5.77
N GLY A 10 -4.49 1.33 5.73
CA GLY A 10 -5.62 2.12 6.22
C GLY A 10 -6.80 2.15 5.24
N PHE A 11 -7.98 2.52 5.73
CA PHE A 11 -9.23 2.51 4.94
C PHE A 11 -9.12 3.32 3.63
N LEU A 12 -8.73 4.59 3.67
CA LEU A 12 -8.66 5.41 2.46
C LEU A 12 -7.50 5.01 1.55
N ALA A 13 -6.36 4.69 2.16
CA ALA A 13 -5.13 4.42 1.43
C ALA A 13 -5.23 3.10 0.63
N SER A 14 -5.88 2.06 1.16
CA SER A 14 -6.07 0.81 0.41
C SER A 14 -6.91 1.01 -0.85
N HIS A 15 -7.97 1.83 -0.78
CA HIS A 15 -8.79 2.16 -1.94
C HIS A 15 -8.03 3.03 -2.97
N LEU A 16 -7.12 3.89 -2.50
CA LEU A 16 -6.24 4.64 -3.40
C LEU A 16 -5.23 3.70 -4.09
N THR A 17 -4.67 2.74 -3.37
CA THR A 17 -3.82 1.68 -3.92
C THR A 17 -4.56 0.95 -5.05
N ASP A 18 -5.77 0.47 -4.81
CA ASP A 18 -6.60 -0.19 -5.83
C ASP A 18 -6.82 0.70 -7.06
N ARG A 19 -7.14 1.98 -6.83
CA ARG A 19 -7.40 2.95 -7.90
C ARG A 19 -6.16 3.19 -8.77
N PHE A 20 -4.98 3.32 -8.18
CA PHE A 20 -3.75 3.55 -8.92
C PHE A 20 -3.30 2.30 -9.68
N LEU A 21 -3.41 1.12 -9.07
CA LEU A 21 -3.16 -0.16 -9.74
C LEU A 21 -4.10 -0.34 -10.94
N THR A 22 -5.40 -0.05 -10.77
CA THR A 22 -6.39 -0.10 -11.85
C THR A 22 -6.07 0.88 -12.99
N ALA A 23 -5.45 2.02 -12.67
CA ALA A 23 -5.00 3.00 -13.66
C ALA A 23 -3.68 2.62 -14.36
N GLY A 24 -3.10 1.44 -14.07
CA GLY A 24 -1.84 0.97 -14.64
C GLY A 24 -0.59 1.59 -14.02
N ALA A 25 -0.70 2.14 -12.81
CA ALA A 25 0.47 2.59 -12.06
C ALA A 25 1.08 1.43 -11.25
N GLU A 26 2.38 1.52 -11.00
CA GLU A 26 3.04 0.72 -9.98
C GLU A 26 2.88 1.40 -8.62
N VAL A 27 2.49 0.64 -7.60
CA VAL A 27 2.24 1.15 -6.25
C VAL A 27 3.16 0.45 -5.24
N VAL A 28 3.89 1.25 -4.48
CA VAL A 28 4.61 0.82 -3.29
C VAL A 28 3.82 1.26 -2.06
N GLY A 29 3.20 0.31 -1.37
CA GLY A 29 2.49 0.55 -0.12
C GLY A 29 3.42 0.43 1.08
N ILE A 30 3.42 1.42 1.97
CA ILE A 30 4.20 1.41 3.21
C ILE A 30 3.25 1.50 4.40
N ASP A 31 3.32 0.54 5.32
CA ASP A 31 2.50 0.55 6.55
C ASP A 31 3.17 -0.27 7.68
N ASN A 32 3.01 0.15 8.94
CA ASN A 32 3.49 -0.59 10.12
C ASN A 32 2.37 -1.37 10.84
N PHE A 33 1.13 -1.27 10.36
CA PHE A 33 -0.12 -1.79 10.93
C PHE A 33 -0.47 -1.22 12.30
N LEU A 34 -0.10 0.04 12.61
CA LEU A 34 -0.46 0.65 13.90
C LEU A 34 -1.97 0.78 14.07
N THR A 35 -2.68 1.25 13.04
CA THR A 35 -4.15 1.31 12.97
C THR A 35 -4.73 0.67 11.71
N GLY A 36 -3.88 0.40 10.70
CA GLY A 36 -4.24 -0.32 9.48
C GLY A 36 -4.44 -1.81 9.72
N ARG A 37 -5.09 -2.49 8.75
CA ARG A 37 -5.32 -3.94 8.79
C ARG A 37 -4.75 -4.58 7.53
N ALA A 38 -3.99 -5.66 7.68
CA ALA A 38 -3.47 -6.44 6.55
C ALA A 38 -4.58 -6.90 5.60
N ASP A 39 -5.77 -7.21 6.13
CA ASP A 39 -6.95 -7.60 5.35
C ASP A 39 -7.36 -6.55 4.30
N ASN A 40 -7.04 -5.27 4.51
CA ASN A 40 -7.32 -4.21 3.54
C ASN A 40 -6.44 -4.29 2.27
N LEU A 41 -5.36 -5.09 2.29
CA LEU A 41 -4.43 -5.28 1.18
C LEU A 41 -4.29 -6.75 0.77
N ALA A 42 -4.93 -7.68 1.49
CA ALA A 42 -4.73 -9.12 1.31
C ALA A 42 -5.09 -9.59 -0.12
N HIS A 43 -6.03 -8.93 -0.78
CA HIS A 43 -6.41 -9.21 -2.17
C HIS A 43 -5.36 -8.80 -3.20
N LEU A 44 -4.37 -8.00 -2.80
CA LEU A 44 -3.26 -7.54 -3.65
C LEU A 44 -2.02 -8.42 -3.53
N ASP A 45 -2.06 -9.48 -2.71
CA ASP A 45 -0.92 -10.39 -2.55
C ASP A 45 -0.57 -11.07 -3.87
N GLY A 46 0.69 -10.94 -4.30
CA GLY A 46 1.16 -11.42 -5.60
C GLY A 46 0.62 -10.65 -6.81
N GLN A 47 -0.08 -9.54 -6.64
CA GLN A 47 -0.55 -8.73 -7.76
C GLN A 47 0.61 -7.98 -8.44
N ASP A 48 0.70 -8.13 -9.76
CA ASP A 48 1.67 -7.38 -10.57
C ASP A 48 1.48 -5.86 -10.38
N GLY A 49 2.60 -5.16 -10.16
CA GLY A 49 2.63 -3.72 -9.94
C GLY A 49 2.36 -3.28 -8.51
N PHE A 50 2.08 -4.20 -7.57
CA PHE A 50 2.00 -3.89 -6.15
C PHE A 50 3.20 -4.42 -5.36
N GLU A 51 3.82 -3.57 -4.56
CA GLU A 51 4.87 -3.92 -3.61
C GLU A 51 4.47 -3.42 -2.22
N PHE A 52 4.54 -4.28 -1.20
CA PHE A 52 4.27 -3.89 0.18
C PHE A 52 5.55 -3.88 1.01
N ILE A 53 5.77 -2.78 1.73
CA ILE A 53 6.87 -2.57 2.64
C ILE A 53 6.30 -2.38 4.05
N ARG A 54 6.66 -3.28 4.96
CA ARG A 54 6.33 -3.10 6.37
C ARG A 54 7.33 -2.17 7.04
N HIS A 55 6.96 -0.91 7.26
CA HIS A 55 7.85 0.08 7.87
C HIS A 55 7.10 1.17 8.63
N ASP A 56 7.72 1.67 9.70
CA ASP A 56 7.28 2.88 10.39
C ASP A 56 7.92 4.10 9.74
N VAL A 57 7.10 4.86 9.00
CA VAL A 57 7.54 6.04 8.23
C VAL A 57 8.11 7.17 9.08
N SER A 58 7.94 7.15 10.41
CA SER A 58 8.59 8.10 11.31
C SER A 58 10.07 7.78 11.54
N THR A 59 10.53 6.60 11.10
CA THR A 59 11.92 6.15 11.18
C THR A 59 12.57 6.11 9.79
N PRO A 60 13.90 6.32 9.67
CA PRO A 60 14.61 6.19 8.40
C PRO A 60 14.46 4.78 7.81
N TYR A 61 14.29 4.71 6.48
CA TYR A 61 14.19 3.47 5.68
C TYR A 61 15.52 3.15 5.01
#